data_AF-A0A5C3MC54-F1
#
_entry.id   AF-A0A5C3MC54-F1
#
_cell.length_a   1.000
_cell.length_b   1.000
_cell.length_c   1.000
_cell.angle_alpha   90.00
_cell.angle_beta   90.00
_cell.angle_gamma   90.00
#
_symmetry.space_group_name_H-M   'P 1'
#
loop_
_entity.id
_entity.type
_entity.pdbx_description
1 polymer ?
#
loop_
_entity_poly.entity_id
_entity_poly.type
_entity_poly.pdbx_seq_one_letter_code
_entity_poly.pdbx_strand_id
1 'polypeptide(L)'
;MRPSITRLVRIIPRSALKIDQARVFPAPAPQPLEMFKPTVIDLLLRQKEESLNWPANIRIEPVVKKKIFARVDASLRTRMKRLLKET
;
A
#
# COMPACT_ATOMS: atom_id res chain seq x y z
N MET A 1 17.23 16.55 39.54
CA MET A 1 16.51 17.65 38.84
C MET A 1 15.01 17.43 38.98
N ARG A 2 14.25 18.39 39.53
CA ARG A 2 12.79 18.30 39.63
C ARG A 2 12.14 19.07 38.47
N PRO A 3 11.16 18.49 37.76
CA PRO A 3 10.45 19.21 36.69
C PRO A 3 9.60 20.34 37.29
N SER A 4 9.73 21.56 36.76
CA SER A 4 8.88 22.71 37.08
C SER A 4 8.01 23.05 35.87
N ILE A 5 6.80 23.56 36.09
CA ILE A 5 5.85 23.97 35.03
C ILE A 5 6.51 24.90 33.99
N THR A 6 7.34 25.83 34.46
CA THR A 6 8.11 26.75 33.60
C THR A 6 9.15 26.08 32.70
N ARG A 7 9.59 24.85 33.02
CA ARG A 7 10.47 24.05 32.17
C ARG A 7 9.71 23.08 31.27
N LEU A 8 8.42 22.85 31.53
CA LEU A 8 7.56 21.96 30.73
C LEU A 8 6.91 22.67 29.54
N VAL A 9 6.71 23.98 29.63
CA VAL A 9 6.07 24.77 28.58
C VAL A 9 6.98 25.91 28.15
N ARG A 10 7.39 25.90 26.88
CA ARG A 10 8.16 26.98 26.26
C ARG A 10 7.24 27.79 25.35
N ILE A 11 6.92 29.01 25.75
CA ILE A 11 6.16 29.95 24.93
C ILE A 11 7.12 30.56 23.90
N ILE A 12 6.87 30.30 22.62
CA ILE A 12 7.67 30.84 21.51
C ILE A 12 6.79 31.87 20.78
N PRO A 13 7.26 33.11 20.56
CA PRO A 13 6.50 34.12 19.83
C PRO A 13 6.29 33.70 18.38
N ARG A 14 5.10 33.98 17.84
CA ARG A 14 4.69 33.55 16.50
C ARG A 14 5.60 34.10 15.38
N SER A 15 6.23 35.25 15.60
CA SER A 15 7.23 35.87 14.72
C SER A 15 8.55 35.10 14.62
N ALA A 16 8.88 34.26 15.61
CA ALA A 16 10.06 33.40 15.56
C ALA A 16 9.83 32.14 14.71
N LEU A 17 8.59 31.85 14.32
CA LEU A 17 8.26 30.77 13.41
C LEU A 17 8.45 31.27 11.98
N LYS A 18 9.40 30.69 11.23
CA LYS A 18 9.57 30.93 9.79
C LYS A 18 8.48 30.18 9.01
N ILE A 19 7.23 30.63 9.15
CA ILE A 19 6.05 29.99 8.55
C ILE A 19 6.14 30.04 7.02
N ASP A 20 6.69 31.12 6.46
CA ASP A 20 6.82 31.32 5.01
C ASP A 20 7.82 30.35 4.34
N GLN A 21 8.68 29.70 5.13
CA GLN A 21 9.65 28.70 4.66
C GLN A 21 9.23 27.27 5.00
N ALA A 22 8.09 27.09 5.68
CA ALA A 22 7.59 25.78 6.04
C ALA A 22 7.06 25.10 4.78
N ARG A 23 7.68 23.98 4.39
CA ARG A 23 7.18 23.11 3.33
C ARG A 23 5.89 22.46 3.82
N VAL A 24 4.76 23.08 3.51
CA VAL A 24 3.43 22.51 3.81
C VAL A 24 3.23 21.34 2.86
N PHE A 25 3.39 20.12 3.37
CA PHE A 25 3.01 18.93 2.62
C PHE A 25 1.49 18.84 2.57
N PRO A 26 0.90 18.59 1.38
CA PRO A 26 -0.53 18.38 1.30
C PRO A 26 -0.94 17.17 2.14
N ALA A 27 -2.16 17.20 2.67
CA ALA A 27 -2.73 16.05 3.34
C ALA A 27 -2.71 14.82 2.41
N PRO A 28 -2.42 13.62 2.92
CA PRO A 28 -2.49 12.40 2.12
C PRO A 28 -3.88 12.25 1.50
N ALA A 29 -3.93 11.70 0.30
CA ALA A 29 -5.20 11.50 -0.40
C ALA A 29 -6.12 10.57 0.42
N PRO A 30 -7.44 10.83 0.43
CA PRO A 30 -8.39 9.93 1.09
C PRO A 30 -8.41 8.56 0.39
N GLN A 31 -8.45 7.48 1.18
CA GLN A 31 -8.42 6.08 0.73
C GLN A 31 -9.40 5.72 -0.43
N PRO A 32 -10.62 6.28 -0.53
CA PRO A 32 -11.52 5.96 -1.64
C PRO A 32 -10.95 6.32 -3.02
N LEU A 33 -10.06 7.31 -3.11
CA LEU A 33 -9.42 7.70 -4.36
C LEU A 33 -8.30 6.72 -4.77
N GLU A 34 -7.77 5.92 -3.83
CA GLU A 34 -6.73 4.93 -4.13
C GLU A 34 -7.31 3.69 -4.83
N MET A 35 -8.59 3.36 -4.62
CA MET A 35 -9.25 2.23 -5.30
C MET A 35 -9.29 2.36 -6.83
N PHE A 36 -9.21 3.57 -7.35
CA PHE A 36 -9.24 3.83 -8.80
C PHE A 36 -7.86 3.87 -9.43
N LYS A 37 -6.78 3.79 -8.63
CA LYS A 37 -5.42 3.77 -9.16
C LYS A 37 -5.05 2.35 -9.59
N PRO A 38 -4.33 2.20 -10.71
CA PRO A 38 -3.83 0.89 -11.11
C PRO A 38 -2.89 0.36 -10.04
N THR A 39 -3.04 -0.92 -9.69
CA THR A 39 -2.12 -1.57 -8.76
C THR A 39 -0.78 -1.82 -9.45
N VAL A 40 0.26 -2.07 -8.66
CA VAL A 40 1.58 -2.45 -9.21
C VAL A 40 1.46 -3.70 -10.10
N ILE A 41 0.60 -4.65 -9.73
CA ILE A 41 0.34 -5.84 -10.54
C ILE A 41 -0.26 -5.47 -11.89
N ASP A 42 -1.24 -4.55 -11.92
CA ASP A 42 -1.85 -4.09 -13.17
C ASP A 42 -0.84 -3.40 -14.07
N LEU A 43 0.05 -2.58 -13.49
CA LEU A 43 1.13 -1.92 -14.21
C LEU A 43 2.12 -2.92 -14.81
N LEU A 44 2.50 -3.96 -14.05
CA LEU A 44 3.42 -4.99 -14.52
C LEU A 44 2.78 -5.90 -15.58
N LEU A 45 1.49 -6.22 -15.46
CA LEU A 45 0.75 -6.96 -16.48
C LEU A 45 0.70 -6.19 -17.79
N ARG A 46 0.38 -4.89 -17.72
CA ARG A 46 0.40 -4.01 -18.89
C ARG A 46 1.79 -3.93 -19.52
N GLN A 47 2.83 -3.78 -18.72
CA GLN A 47 4.21 -3.74 -19.21
C GLN A 47 4.62 -5.07 -19.86
N LYS A 48 4.13 -6.21 -19.36
CA LYS A 48 4.37 -7.53 -19.96
C LYS A 48 3.70 -7.67 -21.33
N GLU A 49 2.49 -7.14 -21.49
CA GLU A 49 1.77 -7.15 -22.77
C GLU A 49 2.40 -6.22 -23.80
N GLU A 50 2.91 -5.07 -23.37
CA GLU A 50 3.51 -4.05 -24.26
C GLU A 50 4.99 -4.33 -24.60
N SER A 51 5.72 -5.11 -23.79
CA SER A 51 7.16 -5.33 -23.95
C SER A 51 7.49 -6.55 -24.82
N LEU A 52 8.35 -6.36 -25.81
CA LEU A 52 8.96 -7.45 -26.59
C LEU A 52 9.97 -8.29 -25.77
N ASN A 53 10.60 -7.70 -24.75
CA ASN A 53 11.67 -8.31 -23.98
C ASN A 53 11.29 -8.41 -22.50
N TRP A 54 10.27 -9.21 -22.18
CA TRP A 54 9.92 -9.47 -20.79
C TRP A 54 10.94 -10.40 -20.12
N PRO A 55 11.46 -10.05 -18.93
CA PRO A 55 12.48 -10.86 -18.25
C PRO A 55 11.91 -12.22 -17.81
N ALA A 56 12.63 -13.30 -18.16
CA ALA A 56 12.18 -14.67 -17.92
C ALA A 56 12.09 -15.06 -16.43
N ASN A 57 12.78 -14.33 -15.54
CA ASN A 57 12.78 -14.56 -14.10
C ASN A 57 11.58 -13.92 -13.38
N ILE A 58 10.75 -13.12 -14.06
CA ILE A 58 9.58 -12.48 -13.45
C ILE A 58 8.30 -13.18 -13.91
N ARG A 59 7.69 -13.95 -13.00
CA ARG A 59 6.39 -14.57 -13.18
C ARG A 59 5.34 -13.84 -12.35
N ILE A 60 4.32 -13.29 -13.01
CA ILE A 60 3.16 -12.68 -12.37
C ILE A 60 2.07 -13.75 -12.27
N GLU A 61 1.69 -14.14 -11.05
CA GLU A 61 0.65 -15.14 -10.84
C GLU A 61 -0.75 -14.49 -10.87
N PRO A 62 -1.73 -15.11 -11.55
CA PRO A 62 -3.09 -14.57 -11.59
C PRO A 62 -3.81 -14.82 -10.26
N VAL A 63 -4.59 -13.83 -9.81
CA VAL A 63 -5.42 -13.96 -8.61
C VAL A 63 -6.53 -14.99 -8.86
N VAL A 64 -6.45 -16.13 -8.16
CA VAL A 64 -7.44 -17.22 -8.28
C VAL A 64 -8.74 -16.84 -7.58
N LYS A 65 -9.79 -16.56 -8.37
CA LYS A 65 -11.11 -16.16 -7.85
C LYS A 65 -11.85 -17.35 -7.21
N LYS A 66 -12.68 -17.06 -6.20
CA LYS A 66 -13.51 -18.08 -5.50
C LYS A 66 -14.36 -18.94 -6.45
N LYS A 67 -14.79 -18.38 -7.58
CA LYS A 67 -15.58 -19.07 -8.62
C LYS A 67 -14.88 -20.33 -9.16
N ILE A 68 -13.55 -20.32 -9.24
CA ILE A 68 -12.77 -21.46 -9.75
C ILE A 68 -12.92 -22.69 -8.83
N PHE A 69 -13.14 -22.46 -7.53
CA PHE A 69 -13.33 -23.52 -6.55
C PHE A 69 -14.78 -24.02 -6.45
N ALA A 70 -15.72 -23.50 -7.25
CA ALA A 70 -17.14 -23.81 -7.10
C ALA A 70 -17.48 -25.30 -7.31
N ARG A 71 -16.70 -26.01 -8.14
CA ARG A 71 -16.87 -27.44 -8.43
C ARG A 71 -15.92 -28.36 -7.65
N VAL A 72 -15.05 -27.78 -6.82
CA VAL A 72 -14.12 -28.55 -5.97
C VAL A 72 -14.89 -29.03 -4.75
N ASP A 73 -14.59 -30.23 -4.26
CA ASP A 73 -15.16 -30.73 -3.01
C ASP A 73 -14.88 -29.80 -1.83
N ALA A 74 -15.86 -29.61 -0.94
CA ALA A 74 -15.77 -28.65 0.16
C ALA A 74 -14.59 -28.93 1.10
N SER A 75 -14.25 -30.20 1.34
CA SER A 75 -13.13 -30.60 2.19
C SER A 75 -11.77 -30.18 1.61
N LEU A 76 -11.65 -30.21 0.28
CA LEU A 76 -10.41 -29.90 -0.43
C LEU A 76 -10.22 -28.40 -0.65
N ARG A 77 -11.30 -27.62 -0.73
CA ARG A 77 -11.22 -26.15 -0.96
C ARG A 77 -10.35 -25.44 0.07
N THR A 78 -10.46 -25.80 1.35
CA THR A 78 -9.70 -25.16 2.42
C THR A 78 -8.20 -25.43 2.28
N ARG A 79 -7.84 -26.67 1.94
CA ARG A 79 -6.46 -27.07 1.68
C ARG A 79 -5.89 -26.37 0.45
N MET A 80 -6.64 -26.35 -0.66
CA MET A 80 -6.19 -25.69 -1.89
C MET A 80 -6.03 -24.17 -1.72
N LYS A 81 -6.95 -23.51 -1.01
CA LYS A 81 -6.82 -22.07 -0.70
C LYS A 81 -5.60 -21.77 0.17
N ARG A 82 -5.19 -22.69 1.04
CA ARG A 82 -3.98 -22.53 1.86
C ARG A 82 -2.72 -22.57 1.01
N LEU A 83 -2.68 -23.41 -0.03
CA LEU A 83 -1.54 -23.50 -0.96
C LEU A 83 -1.35 -22.23 -1.80
N LEU A 84 -2.39 -21.40 -1.95
CA LEU A 84 -2.32 -20.14 -2.69
C LEU A 84 -1.87 -18.94 -1.85
N LYS A 85 -1.60 -19.14 -0.55
CA LYS A 85 -1.05 -18.09 0.32
C LYS A 85 0.43 -18.38 0.53
N GLU A 86 1.27 -17.38 0.27
CA GLU A 86 2.66 -17.41 0.73
C GLU A 86 2.65 -17.34 2.27
N THR A 87 3.36 -18.27 2.91
CA THR A 87 3.53 -18.37 4.38
C THR A 87 4.62 -17.45 4.88
#